data_AF-T0R068-F1
#
_entry.id   AF-T0R068-F1
#
_cell.length_a   1.000
_cell.length_b   1.000
_cell.length_c   1.000
_cell.angle_alpha   90.00
_cell.angle_beta   90.00
_cell.angle_gamma   90.00
#
_symmetry.space_group_name_H-M   'P 1'
#
loop_
_entity.id
_entity.type
_entity.pdbx_description
1 polymer ?
#
loop_
_entity_poly.entity_id
_entity_poly.type
_entity_poly.pdbx_seq_one_letter_code
_entity_poly.pdbx_strand_id
1 'polypeptide(L)'
;MDYILTSENFDSSVNALNRPYIIKFGSETCGPCQTMKPVLEKFRESYPEIKLFEVDTDQSPELASHFEIRSVPTIHICEGREILYSFYGVTPFRDLEFVITNIDQPYFREHGQFEVEKQNKSYSFEILIILLLVIFIGAFIFLSL
;
A
#
# COMPACT_ATOMS: atom_id res chain seq x y z
N MET A 1 14.93 11.59 -7.07
CA MET A 1 13.53 11.85 -6.62
C MET A 1 13.41 13.35 -6.58
N ASP A 2 12.67 13.93 -7.51
CA ASP A 2 13.08 15.24 -8.04
C ASP A 2 12.25 16.40 -7.47
N TYR A 3 11.35 16.10 -6.54
CA TYR A 3 10.49 17.09 -5.91
C TYR A 3 10.41 16.89 -4.39
N ILE A 4 11.24 17.66 -3.69
CA ILE A 4 11.28 17.71 -2.23
C ILE A 4 10.23 18.69 -1.73
N LEU A 5 9.37 18.22 -0.84
CA LEU A 5 8.39 19.03 -0.13
C LEU A 5 8.93 19.49 1.21
N THR A 6 8.69 20.77 1.50
CA THR A 6 8.96 21.44 2.76
C THR A 6 7.69 22.16 3.23
N SER A 7 7.66 22.58 4.50
CA SER A 7 6.54 23.38 5.02
C SER A 7 6.26 24.64 4.17
N GLU A 8 7.31 25.23 3.59
CA GLU A 8 7.22 26.48 2.82
C GLU A 8 6.59 26.28 1.43
N ASN A 9 6.86 25.14 0.78
CA ASN A 9 6.43 24.91 -0.60
C ASN A 9 5.23 23.97 -0.73
N PHE A 10 4.81 23.31 0.35
CA PHE A 10 3.78 22.28 0.35
C PHE A 10 2.51 22.75 -0.35
N ASP A 11 1.89 23.81 0.15
CA ASP A 11 0.61 24.31 -0.36
C ASP A 11 0.70 24.68 -1.85
N SER A 12 1.75 25.39 -2.25
CA SER A 12 1.94 25.80 -3.65
C SER A 12 2.14 24.62 -4.59
N SER A 13 2.73 23.52 -4.10
CA SER A 13 3.02 22.33 -4.90
C SER A 13 1.79 21.45 -5.12
N VAL A 14 0.90 21.37 -4.13
CA VAL A 14 -0.24 20.44 -4.15
C VAL A 14 -1.55 21.08 -4.58
N ASN A 15 -1.75 22.39 -4.34
CA ASN A 15 -3.03 23.06 -4.64
C ASN A 15 -3.39 23.09 -6.13
N ALA A 16 -2.39 22.99 -7.02
CA ALA A 16 -2.60 22.96 -8.47
C ALA A 16 -2.91 21.56 -9.01
N LEU A 17 -2.90 20.52 -8.16
CA LEU A 17 -3.10 19.13 -8.57
C LEU A 17 -4.59 18.79 -8.56
N ASN A 18 -5.10 18.36 -9.71
CA ASN A 18 -6.49 17.90 -9.88
C ASN A 18 -6.62 16.37 -9.81
N ARG A 19 -5.58 15.68 -9.37
CA ARG A 19 -5.48 14.22 -9.32
C ARG A 19 -4.80 13.80 -8.02
N PRO A 20 -5.05 12.57 -7.53
CA PRO A 20 -4.31 12.02 -6.42
C PRO A 20 -2.80 12.05 -6.68
N TYR A 21 -2.03 12.27 -5.62
CA TYR A 21 -0.58 12.31 -5.65
C TYR A 21 0.00 11.53 -4.47
N ILE A 22 1.28 11.20 -4.56
CA ILE A 22 1.99 10.39 -3.56
C ILE A 22 2.99 11.27 -2.81
N ILE A 23 3.06 11.13 -1.49
CA ILE A 23 4.14 11.66 -0.66
C ILE A 23 4.86 10.50 0.02
N LYS A 24 6.18 10.40 -0.16
CA LYS A 24 7.05 9.52 0.63
C LYS A 24 7.75 10.31 1.72
N PHE A 25 7.43 10.02 2.97
CA PHE A 25 8.19 10.47 4.14
C PHE A 25 9.36 9.52 4.40
N GLY A 26 10.58 10.06 4.51
CA GLY A 26 11.77 9.27 4.78
C GLY A 26 12.96 10.10 5.24
N SER A 27 14.13 9.47 5.29
CA SER A 27 15.41 10.11 5.61
C SER A 27 16.53 9.41 4.81
N GLU A 28 17.63 10.11 4.57
CA GLU A 28 18.81 9.54 3.91
C GLU A 28 19.46 8.40 4.71
N THR A 29 19.37 8.46 6.05
CA THR A 29 19.98 7.47 6.96
C THR A 29 19.09 6.24 7.21
N CYS A 30 17.90 6.21 6.62
CA CYS A 30 16.94 5.13 6.76
C CYS A 30 17.20 4.02 5.74
N GLY A 31 17.75 2.88 6.19
CA GLY A 31 17.99 1.70 5.35
C GLY A 31 16.76 1.22 4.57
N PRO A 32 15.60 0.96 5.21
CA PRO A 32 14.38 0.57 4.51
C PRO A 32 13.89 1.58 3.47
N CYS A 33 14.17 2.87 3.68
CA CYS A 33 13.83 3.93 2.72
C CYS A 33 14.63 3.78 1.42
N GLN A 34 15.88 3.29 1.48
CA GLN A 34 16.68 3.01 0.30
C GLN A 34 16.09 1.86 -0.53
N THR A 35 15.52 0.84 0.12
CA THR A 35 14.79 -0.25 -0.59
C THR A 35 13.53 0.26 -1.29
N MET A 36 12.89 1.30 -0.75
CA MET A 36 11.68 1.87 -1.34
C MET A 36 11.96 2.70 -2.61
N LYS A 37 13.16 3.29 -2.75
CA LYS A 37 13.54 4.13 -3.89
C LYS A 37 13.31 3.48 -5.27
N PRO A 38 13.87 2.29 -5.57
CA PRO A 38 13.69 1.67 -6.89
C PRO A 38 12.23 1.31 -7.20
N VAL A 39 11.42 1.04 -6.17
CA VAL A 39 9.98 0.78 -6.34
C VAL A 39 9.26 2.04 -6.82
N LEU A 40 9.57 3.19 -6.20
CA LEU A 40 8.96 4.48 -6.56
C LEU A 40 9.49 5.06 -7.87
N GLU A 41 10.73 4.77 -8.24
CA GLU A 41 11.26 5.08 -9.58
C GLU A 41 10.49 4.33 -10.65
N LYS A 42 10.32 3.01 -10.50
CA LYS A 42 9.51 2.21 -11.42
C LYS A 42 8.05 2.67 -11.46
N PHE A 43 7.49 3.05 -10.32
CA PHE A 43 6.13 3.61 -10.25
C PHE A 43 6.01 4.88 -11.08
N ARG A 44 6.96 5.81 -10.95
CA ARG A 44 6.98 7.06 -11.71
C ARG A 44 7.07 6.82 -13.23
N GLU A 45 7.85 5.83 -13.65
CA GLU A 45 7.95 5.44 -15.06
C GLU A 45 6.62 4.89 -15.60
N SER A 46 5.88 4.15 -14.78
CA SER A 46 4.62 3.50 -15.16
C SER A 46 3.42 4.48 -15.11
N TYR A 47 3.46 5.45 -14.20
CA TYR A 47 2.38 6.41 -13.93
C TYR A 47 2.92 7.87 -13.91
N PRO A 48 3.43 8.39 -15.04
CA PRO A 48 4.07 9.72 -15.09
C PRO A 48 3.10 10.88 -14.80
N GLU A 49 1.79 10.65 -14.90
CA GLU A 49 0.74 11.60 -14.56
C GLU A 49 0.54 11.77 -13.05
N ILE A 50 0.95 10.79 -12.26
CA ILE A 50 0.83 10.82 -10.80
C ILE A 50 2.07 11.48 -10.20
N LYS A 51 1.86 12.63 -9.55
CA LYS A 51 2.96 13.33 -8.90
C LYS A 51 3.43 12.56 -7.67
N LEU A 52 4.74 12.45 -7.55
CA LEU A 52 5.40 11.81 -6.44
C LEU A 52 6.37 12.80 -5.80
N PHE A 53 6.10 13.08 -4.53
CA PHE A 53 6.88 13.95 -3.69
C PHE A 53 7.63 13.18 -2.62
N GLU A 54 8.72 13.76 -2.13
CA GLU A 54 9.45 13.27 -0.98
C GLU A 54 9.53 14.33 0.09
N VAL A 55 9.29 13.93 1.34
CA VAL A 55 9.56 14.75 2.52
C VAL A 55 10.70 14.06 3.26
N ASP A 56 11.80 14.78 3.42
CA ASP A 56 12.84 14.40 4.36
C ASP A 56 12.40 14.79 5.77
N THR A 57 12.22 13.80 6.64
CA THR A 57 11.71 14.01 8.00
C THR A 57 12.72 14.68 8.93
N ASP A 58 14.01 14.60 8.61
CA ASP A 58 15.07 15.25 9.37
C ASP A 58 15.16 16.73 8.99
N GLN A 59 14.92 17.07 7.72
CA GLN A 59 14.95 18.45 7.22
C GLN A 59 13.61 19.19 7.36
N SER A 60 12.49 18.47 7.39
CA SER A 60 11.14 19.05 7.49
C SER A 60 10.32 18.40 8.63
N PRO A 61 10.79 18.50 9.89
CA PRO A 61 10.15 17.84 11.02
C PRO A 61 8.75 18.38 11.32
N GLU A 62 8.50 19.67 11.05
CA GLU A 62 7.19 20.29 11.23
C GLU A 62 6.14 19.72 10.27
N LEU A 63 6.52 19.57 8.99
CA LEU A 63 5.65 18.95 7.98
C LEU A 63 5.42 17.47 8.29
N ALA A 64 6.48 16.74 8.68
CA ALA A 64 6.35 15.36 9.11
C ALA A 64 5.41 15.23 10.34
N SER A 65 5.51 16.15 11.30
CA SER A 65 4.62 16.18 12.46
C SER A 65 3.18 16.49 12.08
N HIS A 66 2.95 17.39 11.10
CA HIS A 66 1.61 17.72 10.61
C HIS A 66 0.91 16.51 10.00
N PHE A 67 1.66 15.67 9.29
CA PHE A 67 1.18 14.39 8.73
C PHE A 67 1.21 13.24 9.73
N GLU A 68 1.46 13.51 11.02
CA GLU A 68 1.56 12.50 12.09
C GLU A 68 2.51 11.33 11.77
N ILE A 69 3.64 11.62 11.13
CA ILE A 69 4.60 10.58 10.74
C ILE A 69 5.32 10.03 11.97
N ARG A 70 5.10 8.73 12.25
CA ARG A 70 5.68 8.02 13.41
C ARG A 70 6.79 7.04 13.04
N SER A 71 6.89 6.68 11.77
CA SER A 71 7.91 5.78 11.24
C SER A 71 8.19 6.08 9.77
N VAL A 72 9.36 5.65 9.30
CA VAL A 72 9.77 5.80 7.91
C VAL A 72 10.25 4.46 7.33
N PRO A 73 10.02 4.20 6.02
CA PRO A 73 9.26 5.05 5.11
C PRO A 73 7.75 4.99 5.41
N THR A 74 7.08 6.13 5.26
CA THR A 74 5.61 6.21 5.24
C THR A 74 5.21 6.79 3.90
N ILE A 75 4.19 6.22 3.27
CA ILE A 75 3.70 6.65 1.96
C ILE A 75 2.24 7.06 2.12
N HIS A 76 1.93 8.30 1.78
CA HIS A 76 0.57 8.79 1.73
C HIS A 76 0.15 9.01 0.28
N ILE A 77 -1.07 8.58 -0.04
CA ILE A 77 -1.77 8.93 -1.27
C ILE A 77 -2.78 9.98 -0.87
N CYS A 78 -2.65 11.18 -1.44
CA CYS A 78 -3.38 12.36 -1.05
C CYS A 78 -4.15 12.95 -2.23
N GLU A 79 -5.25 13.63 -1.93
CA GLU A 79 -5.98 14.48 -2.87
C GLU A 79 -6.35 15.78 -2.16
N GLY A 80 -5.89 16.91 -2.71
CA GLY A 80 -5.91 18.18 -1.97
C GLY A 80 -5.13 18.08 -0.65
N ARG A 81 -5.80 18.28 0.49
CA ARG A 81 -5.20 18.16 1.84
C ARG A 81 -5.60 16.88 2.56
N GLU A 82 -6.37 16.01 1.90
CA GLU A 82 -6.87 14.79 2.50
C GLU A 82 -5.92 13.62 2.20
N ILE A 83 -5.68 12.79 3.21
CA ILE A 83 -4.97 11.52 3.07
C ILE A 83 -6.03 10.47 2.72
N LEU A 84 -6.00 9.97 1.49
CA LEU A 84 -6.93 8.94 1.03
C LEU A 84 -6.48 7.55 1.49
N TYR A 85 -5.17 7.28 1.44
CA TYR A 85 -4.63 5.98 1.82
C TYR A 85 -3.19 6.10 2.33
N SER A 86 -2.81 5.18 3.21
CA SER A 86 -1.48 5.16 3.82
C SER A 86 -0.85 3.77 3.77
N PHE A 87 0.44 3.74 3.45
CA PHE A 87 1.28 2.57 3.67
C PHE A 87 2.39 2.90 4.67
N TYR A 88 2.71 1.92 5.51
CA TYR A 88 3.74 2.01 6.52
C TYR A 88 4.82 0.97 6.25
N GLY A 89 6.05 1.42 6.07
CA GLY A 89 7.19 0.58 5.71
C GLY A 89 7.33 0.34 4.20
N VAL A 90 8.20 -0.61 3.87
CA VAL A 90 8.50 -0.96 2.48
C VAL A 90 7.24 -1.51 1.82
N THR A 91 6.82 -0.86 0.73
CA THR A 91 5.58 -1.18 0.03
C THR A 91 5.90 -1.76 -1.34
N PRO A 92 5.36 -2.93 -1.72
CA PRO A 92 5.51 -3.48 -3.06
C PRO A 92 4.87 -2.60 -4.14
N PHE A 93 5.44 -2.61 -5.35
CA PHE A 93 4.90 -1.89 -6.52
C PHE A 93 3.41 -2.18 -6.75
N ARG A 94 3.03 -3.46 -6.69
CA ARG A 94 1.65 -3.91 -6.96
C ARG A 94 0.64 -3.27 -6.03
N ASP A 95 1.02 -3.00 -4.78
CA ASP A 95 0.09 -2.44 -3.80
C ASP A 95 -0.13 -0.95 -4.08
N LEU A 96 0.93 -0.21 -4.47
CA LEU A 96 0.80 1.17 -4.96
C LEU A 96 -0.07 1.23 -6.22
N GLU A 97 0.20 0.36 -7.18
CA GLU A 97 -0.56 0.22 -8.43
C GLU A 97 -2.04 -0.10 -8.15
N PHE A 98 -2.32 -1.04 -7.25
CA PHE A 98 -3.69 -1.38 -6.88
C PHE A 98 -4.42 -0.16 -6.32
N VAL A 99 -3.83 0.55 -5.37
CA VAL A 99 -4.52 1.70 -4.76
C VAL A 99 -4.73 2.81 -5.79
N ILE A 100 -3.72 3.19 -6.57
CA ILE A 100 -3.85 4.31 -7.51
C ILE A 100 -4.87 4.03 -8.63
N THR A 101 -4.96 2.77 -9.09
CA THR A 101 -5.89 2.38 -10.17
C THR A 101 -7.31 2.16 -9.68
N ASN A 102 -7.53 2.01 -8.37
CA ASN A 102 -8.84 1.75 -7.78
C ASN A 102 -9.32 2.86 -6.84
N ILE A 103 -8.55 3.94 -6.67
CA ILE A 103 -8.88 5.04 -5.74
C ILE A 103 -10.20 5.75 -6.10
N ASP A 104 -10.62 5.71 -7.36
CA ASP A 104 -11.87 6.34 -7.82
C ASP A 104 -13.10 5.41 -7.70
N GLN A 105 -12.95 4.19 -7.17
CA GLN A 105 -14.08 3.30 -6.97
C GLN A 105 -15.10 3.92 -5.99
N PRO A 106 -16.42 3.89 -6.29
CA PRO A 106 -17.43 4.50 -5.44
C PRO A 106 -17.40 4.00 -3.99
N TYR A 107 -17.22 2.69 -3.80
CA TYR A 107 -17.14 2.08 -2.48
C TYR A 107 -15.97 2.62 -1.66
N PHE A 108 -14.79 2.75 -2.28
CA PHE A 108 -13.63 3.34 -1.62
C PHE A 108 -13.89 4.80 -1.25
N ARG A 109 -14.45 5.59 -2.15
CA ARG A 109 -14.75 7.02 -1.91
C ARG A 109 -15.82 7.22 -0.84
N GLU A 110 -16.74 6.27 -0.66
CA GLU A 110 -17.76 6.33 0.38
C GLU A 110 -17.24 5.86 1.76
N HIS A 111 -16.35 4.86 1.78
CA HIS A 111 -15.99 4.17 3.03
C HIS A 111 -14.53 4.30 3.46
N GLY A 112 -13.64 4.86 2.63
CA GLY A 112 -12.21 4.98 2.90
C GLY A 112 -11.46 3.63 2.93
N GLN A 113 -12.08 2.56 2.45
CA GLN A 113 -11.53 1.21 2.42
C GLN A 113 -11.92 0.48 1.15
N PHE A 114 -11.02 -0.36 0.64
CA PHE A 114 -11.31 -1.21 -0.51
C PHE A 114 -12.26 -2.33 -0.09
N GLU A 115 -13.17 -2.71 -1.00
CA GLU A 115 -14.03 -3.88 -0.79
C GLU A 115 -13.15 -5.13 -0.71
N VAL A 116 -13.07 -5.72 0.48
CA VAL A 116 -12.38 -7.00 0.65
C VAL A 116 -13.33 -8.08 0.13
N GLU A 117 -13.08 -8.56 -1.09
CA GLU A 117 -13.67 -9.82 -1.54
C GLU A 117 -13.30 -10.88 -0.50
N LYS A 118 -14.30 -11.35 0.27
CA LYS A 118 -14.14 -12.48 1.18
C LYS A 118 -13.71 -13.67 0.33
N GLN A 119 -12.44 -14.04 0.41
CA GLN A 119 -11.96 -15.30 -0.16
C GLN A 119 -12.80 -16.43 0.44
N ASN A 120 -13.71 -16.97 -0.36
CA ASN A 120 -14.37 -18.23 -0.06
C ASN A 120 -13.27 -19.30 -0.04
N LYS A 121 -12.76 -19.59 1.15
CA LYS A 121 -11.90 -20.74 1.42
C LYS A 121 -12.56 -21.94 0.75
N SER A 122 -11.86 -22.56 -0.20
CA SER A 122 -12.37 -23.73 -0.92
C SER A 122 -12.33 -24.94 0.01
N TYR A 123 -13.36 -25.06 0.86
CA TYR A 123 -13.59 -26.21 1.76
C TYR A 123 -13.71 -27.55 1.00
N SER A 124 -13.82 -27.52 -0.33
CA SER A 124 -13.85 -28.73 -1.17
C SER A 124 -12.60 -29.60 -1.03
N PHE A 125 -11.41 -28.99 -0.86
CA PHE A 125 -10.16 -29.75 -0.75
C PHE A 125 -10.01 -30.43 0.62
N GLU A 126 -10.42 -29.76 1.70
CA GLU A 126 -10.41 -30.35 3.04
C GLU A 126 -11.41 -31.50 3.16
N ILE A 127 -12.61 -31.35 2.60
CA ILE A 127 -13.64 -32.41 2.58
C ILE A 127 -13.14 -33.63 1.79
N LEU A 128 -12.48 -33.42 0.65
CA LEU A 128 -11.92 -34.51 -0.16
C LEU A 128 -10.83 -35.28 0.61
N ILE A 129 -9.94 -34.58 1.31
CA ILE A 129 -8.89 -35.21 2.13
C ILE A 129 -9.51 -36.05 3.26
N ILE A 130 -10.51 -35.50 3.96
CA ILE A 130 -11.19 -36.22 5.04
C ILE A 130 -11.88 -37.49 4.50
N LEU A 131 -12.57 -37.41 3.37
CA LEU A 131 -13.20 -38.57 2.73
C LEU A 131 -12.18 -39.65 2.35
N LEU A 132 -11.04 -39.25 1.76
CA LEU A 132 -9.97 -40.19 1.41
C LEU A 132 -9.36 -40.86 2.65
N LEU A 133 -9.17 -40.12 3.75
CA LEU A 133 -8.68 -40.67 5.01
C LEU A 133 -9.67 -41.67 5.60
N VAL A 134 -10.97 -41.37 5.59
CA VAL A 134 -12.02 -42.28 6.08
C VAL A 134 -12.05 -43.57 5.24
N ILE A 135 -11.93 -43.47 3.92
CA ILE A 135 -11.87 -44.62 3.01
C ILE A 135 -10.62 -45.47 3.30
N PHE A 136 -9.47 -44.83 3.45
CA PHE A 136 -8.20 -45.53 3.71
C PHE A 136 -8.19 -46.25 5.06
N ILE A 137 -8.68 -45.58 6.12
CA ILE A 137 -8.83 -46.16 7.45
C ILE A 137 -9.83 -47.33 7.42
N GLY A 138 -10.97 -47.16 6.75
CA GLY A 138 -11.96 -48.22 6.60
C GLY A 138 -11.42 -49.45 5.86
N ALA A 139 -10.67 -49.25 4.77
CA ALA A 139 -10.02 -50.33 4.03
C ALA A 139 -8.98 -51.07 4.88
N PHE A 140 -8.18 -50.36 5.67
CA PHE A 140 -7.18 -50.94 6.56
C PHE A 140 -7.80 -51.81 7.67
N ILE A 141 -8.91 -51.35 8.26
CA ILE A 141 -9.65 -52.12 9.28
C ILE A 141 -10.26 -53.40 8.66
N PHE A 142 -10.85 -53.30 7.46
CA PHE A 142 -11.47 -54.44 6.77
C PHE A 142 -10.45 -55.52 6.37
N LEU A 143 -9.23 -55.14 5.99
CA LEU A 143 -8.14 -56.06 5.64
C LEU A 143 -7.52 -56.76 6.86
N SER A 144 -7.77 -56.26 8.07
CA SER A 144 -7.19 -56.77 9.32
C SER A 144 -8.15 -57.66 10.11
N LEU A 145 -9.35 -57.92 9.58
CA LEU A 145 -10.41 -58.75 10.17
C LEU A 145 -10.53 -60.08 9.43
#